data_AF-A0A961LEH5-F1
#
_entry.id   AF-A0A961LEH5-F1
#
_cell.length_a   1.000
_cell.length_b   1.000
_cell.length_c   1.000
_cell.angle_alpha   90.00
_cell.angle_beta   90.00
_cell.angle_gamma   90.00
#
_symmetry.space_group_name_H-M   'P 1'
#
loop_
_entity.id
_entity.type
_entity.pdbx_description
1 polymer ?
#
loop_
_entity_poly.entity_id
_entity_poly.type
_entity_poly.pdbx_seq_one_letter_code
_entity_poly.pdbx_strand_id
1 'polypeptide(L)'
;MSRRLISLNDDLKALADDGYEVAIEGSHLVVSNVPYVNARREVKRGKLVSVLELRGERTSPPSTHIAMFSGDHPCDQLGNELRHIKHGSGKQNLGNGLSVDHSFSAKPKDGYRDYHHKMATYAEMISGPARAIDPSATAKSFVVIDSDDADPVFHYMDTASTRAGIGAITDKLRVPRVAIVGLGGTGSYVLDFLAKTPVLEIHLFDGDDFFQHNAFRGPGAASLEEISSPRKKVEYWARRYDPMRRGIVQHPVFLDEENAALLDDMDFVFLCVDSGASKRPVVERLEEKGIAFVDVGMGV
;
A
#
# COMPACT_ATOMS: atom_id res chain seq x y z
N MET A 1 0.93 12.23 -5.02
CA MET A 1 -0.25 11.61 -5.71
C MET A 1 -1.60 12.02 -5.11
N SER A 2 -1.68 12.22 -3.79
CA SER A 2 -2.95 12.53 -3.12
C SER A 2 -3.65 13.79 -3.64
N ARG A 3 -2.95 14.92 -3.80
CA ARG A 3 -3.55 16.15 -4.36
C ARG A 3 -4.19 15.93 -5.72
N ARG A 4 -3.54 15.15 -6.59
CA ARG A 4 -4.09 14.77 -7.89
C ARG A 4 -5.38 13.96 -7.71
N LEU A 5 -5.38 12.92 -6.87
CA LEU A 5 -6.59 12.14 -6.59
C LEU A 5 -7.73 12.97 -5.98
N ILE A 6 -7.44 13.84 -5.01
CA ILE A 6 -8.43 14.74 -4.42
C ILE A 6 -9.00 15.67 -5.49
N SER A 7 -8.14 16.29 -6.32
CA SER A 7 -8.59 17.21 -7.38
C SER A 7 -9.37 16.53 -8.50
N LEU A 8 -9.08 15.25 -8.79
CA LEU A 8 -9.74 14.48 -9.83
C LEU A 8 -11.13 14.00 -9.40
N ASN A 9 -11.40 13.83 -8.12
CA ASN A 9 -12.64 13.21 -7.66
C ASN A 9 -13.54 14.23 -7.00
N ASP A 10 -14.71 14.48 -7.61
CA ASP A 10 -15.64 15.54 -7.19
C ASP A 10 -16.05 15.43 -5.71
N ASP A 11 -16.19 14.21 -5.18
CA ASP A 11 -16.54 13.97 -3.78
C ASP A 11 -15.39 14.30 -2.82
N LEU A 12 -14.17 13.90 -3.13
CA LEU A 12 -12.98 14.26 -2.34
C LEU A 12 -12.69 15.76 -2.44
N LYS A 13 -12.81 16.32 -3.65
CA LYS A 13 -12.67 17.75 -3.90
C LYS A 13 -13.71 18.55 -3.11
N ALA A 14 -14.96 18.13 -3.11
CA ALA A 14 -16.00 18.79 -2.33
C ALA A 14 -15.70 18.81 -0.83
N LEU A 15 -15.06 17.77 -0.28
CA LEU A 15 -14.62 17.79 1.13
C LEU A 15 -13.54 18.85 1.37
N ALA A 16 -12.55 18.90 0.49
CA ALA A 16 -11.49 19.91 0.59
C ALA A 16 -12.05 21.34 0.41
N ASP A 17 -12.94 21.54 -0.57
CA ASP A 17 -13.59 22.83 -0.85
C ASP A 17 -14.52 23.28 0.29
N ASP A 18 -15.14 22.33 1.00
CA ASP A 18 -15.91 22.58 2.24
C ASP A 18 -15.03 22.98 3.44
N GLY A 19 -13.70 22.96 3.28
CA GLY A 19 -12.72 23.41 4.26
C GLY A 19 -12.16 22.31 5.17
N TYR A 20 -12.46 21.03 4.90
CA TYR A 20 -11.91 19.92 5.68
C TYR A 20 -10.43 19.70 5.36
N GLU A 21 -9.67 19.31 6.37
CA GLU A 21 -8.27 18.88 6.23
C GLU A 21 -8.20 17.45 5.68
N VAL A 22 -8.29 17.33 4.36
CA VAL A 22 -8.33 16.05 3.65
C VAL A 22 -6.93 15.58 3.24
N ALA A 23 -6.60 14.34 3.59
CA ALA A 23 -5.40 13.65 3.16
C ALA A 23 -5.73 12.22 2.70
N ILE A 24 -4.84 11.65 1.88
CA ILE A 24 -4.84 10.23 1.55
C ILE A 24 -3.56 9.65 2.13
N GLU A 25 -3.69 8.78 3.13
CA GLU A 25 -2.58 8.10 3.80
C GLU A 25 -2.68 6.60 3.47
N GLY A 26 -1.74 6.07 2.67
CA GLY A 26 -1.86 4.74 2.06
C GLY A 26 -3.08 4.69 1.14
N SER A 27 -4.05 3.80 1.44
CA SER A 27 -5.37 3.81 0.77
C SER A 27 -6.53 4.09 1.73
N HIS A 28 -6.29 5.00 2.66
CA HIS A 28 -7.31 5.56 3.54
C HIS A 28 -7.55 7.03 3.23
N LEU A 29 -8.81 7.44 3.24
CA LEU A 29 -9.23 8.83 3.27
C LEU A 29 -9.21 9.30 4.73
N VAL A 30 -8.44 10.35 5.00
CA VAL A 30 -8.25 10.90 6.34
C VAL A 30 -8.76 12.34 6.36
N VAL A 31 -9.68 12.63 7.27
CA VAL A 31 -10.07 13.99 7.64
C VAL A 31 -9.47 14.29 9.00
N SER A 32 -8.47 15.16 9.03
CA SER A 32 -7.79 15.57 10.25
C SER A 32 -8.56 16.68 10.97
N ASN A 33 -8.11 16.99 12.19
CA ASN A 33 -8.57 18.15 12.93
C ASN A 33 -10.07 18.15 13.27
N VAL A 34 -10.69 16.96 13.38
CA VAL A 34 -12.10 16.82 13.74
C VAL A 34 -12.26 17.08 15.24
N PRO A 35 -12.96 18.14 15.66
CA PRO A 35 -13.18 18.40 17.07
C PRO A 35 -14.18 17.39 17.65
N TYR A 36 -13.95 16.99 18.89
CA TYR A 36 -14.83 16.06 19.61
C TYR A 36 -14.72 16.28 21.12
N VAL A 37 -15.69 15.78 21.88
CA VAL A 37 -15.66 15.83 23.36
C VAL A 37 -15.20 14.47 23.88
N ASN A 38 -14.27 14.44 24.84
CA ASN A 38 -13.88 13.19 25.51
C ASN A 38 -14.70 12.95 26.79
N ALA A 39 -14.51 11.80 27.45
CA ALA A 39 -15.22 11.44 28.68
C ALA A 39 -15.01 12.43 29.86
N ARG A 40 -13.97 13.28 29.79
CA ARG A 40 -13.70 14.33 30.78
C ARG A 40 -14.41 15.65 30.46
N ARG A 41 -15.22 15.69 29.38
CA ARG A 41 -15.87 16.89 28.84
C ARG A 41 -14.90 17.92 28.29
N GLU A 42 -13.72 17.48 27.86
CA GLU A 42 -12.73 18.32 27.20
C GLU A 42 -12.95 18.29 25.68
N VAL A 43 -12.87 19.44 25.03
CA VAL A 43 -12.81 19.51 23.56
C VAL A 43 -11.40 19.13 23.11
N LYS A 44 -11.30 18.09 22.29
CA LYS A 44 -10.07 17.56 21.69
C LYS A 44 -10.22 17.54 20.17
N ARG A 45 -9.13 17.24 19.46
CA ARG A 45 -9.09 17.11 18.00
C ARG A 45 -8.53 15.74 17.63
N GLY A 46 -9.21 15.04 16.74
CA GLY A 46 -8.85 13.70 16.29
C GLY A 46 -8.84 13.59 14.77
N LYS A 47 -8.57 12.38 14.28
CA LYS A 47 -8.63 12.05 12.84
C LYS A 47 -9.81 11.12 12.58
N LEU A 48 -10.65 11.47 11.61
CA LEU A 48 -11.67 10.61 11.05
C LEU A 48 -11.11 9.90 9.81
N VAL A 49 -11.25 8.58 9.77
CA VAL A 49 -10.60 7.74 8.76
C VAL A 49 -11.63 6.84 8.08
N SER A 50 -11.55 6.68 6.76
CA SER A 50 -12.31 5.68 6.02
C SER A 50 -11.41 4.96 5.03
N VAL A 51 -11.67 3.68 4.77
CA VAL A 51 -11.10 2.98 3.62
C VAL A 51 -11.50 3.72 2.33
N LEU A 52 -10.53 3.96 1.44
CA LEU A 52 -10.71 4.62 0.15
C LEU A 52 -10.71 3.57 -0.97
N GLU A 53 -11.83 3.43 -1.65
CA GLU A 53 -12.05 2.49 -2.75
C GLU A 53 -11.83 3.21 -4.07
N LEU A 54 -10.92 2.70 -4.89
CA LEU A 54 -10.55 3.30 -6.17
C LEU A 54 -10.74 2.33 -7.34
N ARG A 55 -11.13 2.86 -8.49
CA ARG A 55 -11.04 2.21 -9.80
C ARG A 55 -10.12 3.05 -10.68
N GLY A 56 -8.85 2.65 -10.77
CA GLY A 56 -7.80 3.50 -11.31
C GLY A 56 -7.63 4.74 -10.45
N GLU A 57 -7.80 5.92 -11.04
CA GLU A 57 -7.69 7.21 -10.31
C GLU A 57 -9.06 7.79 -9.91
N ARG A 58 -10.15 7.02 -10.03
CA ARG A 58 -11.52 7.47 -9.69
C ARG A 58 -12.04 6.81 -8.41
N THR A 59 -12.72 7.57 -7.56
CA THR A 59 -13.43 7.05 -6.39
C THR A 59 -14.56 6.12 -6.80
N SER A 60 -14.75 5.05 -6.03
CA SER A 60 -15.97 4.24 -6.05
C SER A 60 -16.81 4.57 -4.81
N PRO A 61 -18.14 4.42 -4.85
CA PRO A 61 -18.98 4.61 -3.67
C PRO A 61 -18.49 3.76 -2.48
N PRO A 62 -18.53 4.28 -1.23
CA PRO A 62 -18.06 3.54 -0.06
C PRO A 62 -18.76 2.19 0.08
N SER A 63 -17.98 1.11 0.06
CA SER A 63 -18.48 -0.28 0.19
C SER A 63 -19.00 -0.60 1.61
N THR A 64 -18.55 0.16 2.60
CA THR A 64 -18.95 0.05 4.01
C THR A 64 -19.33 1.40 4.60
N HIS A 65 -20.28 1.38 5.53
CA HIS A 65 -20.69 2.53 6.32
C HIS A 65 -19.79 2.76 7.54
N ILE A 66 -18.89 1.83 7.86
CA ILE A 66 -17.96 1.96 9.00
C ILE A 66 -16.95 3.07 8.72
N ALA A 67 -16.74 3.94 9.71
CA ALA A 67 -15.62 4.86 9.79
C ALA A 67 -14.74 4.53 11.00
N MET A 68 -13.47 4.91 10.96
CA MET A 68 -12.50 4.72 12.04
C MET A 68 -12.08 6.07 12.60
N PHE A 69 -11.56 6.08 13.82
CA PHE A 69 -11.23 7.30 14.53
C PHE A 69 -9.95 7.16 15.35
N SER A 70 -9.09 8.17 15.27
CA SER A 70 -7.86 8.29 16.06
C SER A 70 -8.04 9.39 17.11
N GLY A 71 -7.86 9.04 18.39
CA GLY A 71 -8.15 9.86 19.55
C GLY A 71 -8.99 9.13 20.62
N ASP A 72 -9.26 9.79 21.74
CA ASP A 72 -10.20 9.30 22.75
C ASP A 72 -11.60 9.05 22.14
N HIS A 73 -12.42 8.19 22.76
CA HIS A 73 -13.79 7.94 22.29
C HIS A 73 -14.63 9.23 22.31
N PRO A 74 -15.26 9.64 21.18
CA PRO A 74 -16.18 10.77 21.15
C PRO A 74 -17.39 10.59 22.07
N CYS A 75 -17.70 11.65 22.81
CA CYS A 75 -18.78 11.75 23.76
C CYS A 75 -19.73 12.90 23.42
N ASP A 76 -20.91 12.89 24.05
CA ASP A 76 -21.80 14.03 24.14
C ASP A 76 -21.19 15.13 25.04
N GLN A 77 -21.87 16.28 25.12
CA GLN A 77 -21.42 17.42 25.92
C GLN A 77 -21.40 17.16 27.44
N LEU A 78 -22.03 16.07 27.88
CA LEU A 78 -22.05 15.64 29.28
C LEU A 78 -20.94 14.60 29.58
N GLY A 79 -20.19 14.16 28.57
CA GLY A 79 -19.11 13.18 28.69
C GLY A 79 -19.57 11.73 28.49
N ASN A 80 -20.82 11.49 28.08
CA ASN A 80 -21.28 10.13 27.78
C ASN A 80 -20.92 9.75 26.35
N GLU A 81 -20.42 8.54 26.14
CA GLU A 81 -20.08 8.04 24.79
C GLU A 81 -21.24 8.19 23.79
N LEU A 82 -20.92 8.52 22.54
CA LEU A 82 -21.89 8.56 21.43
C LEU A 82 -22.34 7.14 21.02
N ARG A 83 -23.19 6.52 21.84
CA ARG A 83 -23.63 5.12 21.69
C ARG A 83 -24.34 4.83 20.37
N HIS A 84 -24.99 5.83 19.77
CA HIS A 84 -25.77 5.68 18.55
C HIS A 84 -24.92 5.42 17.30
N ILE A 85 -23.61 5.71 17.35
CA ILE A 85 -22.66 5.38 16.29
C ILE A 85 -21.60 4.35 16.73
N LYS A 86 -21.64 3.88 17.98
CA LYS A 86 -20.60 3.00 18.53
C LYS A 86 -20.58 1.66 17.80
N HIS A 87 -19.39 1.23 17.37
CA HIS A 87 -19.19 -0.07 16.72
C HIS A 87 -18.10 -0.89 17.42
N GLY A 88 -16.86 -0.40 17.46
CA GLY A 88 -15.74 -1.12 18.05
C GLY A 88 -14.72 -0.19 18.68
N SER A 89 -13.95 -0.68 19.65
CA SER A 89 -12.87 0.05 20.30
C SER A 89 -11.68 -0.87 20.54
N GLY A 90 -10.51 -0.41 20.15
CA GLY A 90 -9.29 -1.20 20.14
C GLY A 90 -8.29 -0.56 19.20
N LYS A 91 -7.06 -0.38 19.68
CA LYS A 91 -6.00 0.23 18.88
C LYS A 91 -5.65 -0.67 17.71
N GLN A 92 -5.70 -0.11 16.51
CA GLN A 92 -5.38 -0.80 15.26
C GLN A 92 -4.35 0.01 14.47
N ASN A 93 -3.29 -0.65 14.04
CA ASN A 93 -2.32 -0.09 13.10
C ASN A 93 -2.79 -0.40 11.67
N LEU A 94 -3.05 0.65 10.88
CA LEU A 94 -3.53 0.55 9.49
C LEU A 94 -2.39 0.53 8.47
N GLY A 95 -1.14 0.68 8.92
CA GLY A 95 0.04 0.84 8.06
C GLY A 95 0.27 2.29 7.67
N ASN A 96 1.41 2.57 7.02
CA ASN A 96 1.88 3.89 6.58
C ASN A 96 1.88 4.93 7.71
N GLY A 97 2.17 4.51 8.94
CA GLY A 97 2.16 5.38 10.13
C GLY A 97 0.77 5.74 10.67
N LEU A 98 -0.31 5.28 10.04
CA LEU A 98 -1.68 5.57 10.46
C LEU A 98 -2.17 4.56 11.50
N SER A 99 -2.67 5.07 12.64
CA SER A 99 -3.27 4.26 13.70
C SER A 99 -4.59 4.86 14.17
N VAL A 100 -5.53 3.98 14.51
CA VAL A 100 -6.88 4.34 14.99
C VAL A 100 -7.20 3.61 16.29
N ASP A 101 -8.08 4.18 17.09
CA ASP A 101 -8.43 3.71 18.43
C ASP A 101 -9.87 3.19 18.49
N HIS A 102 -10.73 3.71 17.61
CA HIS A 102 -12.16 3.41 17.59
C HIS A 102 -12.69 3.21 16.17
N SER A 103 -13.84 2.54 16.07
CA SER A 103 -14.64 2.47 14.86
C SER A 103 -16.10 2.78 15.16
N PHE A 104 -16.76 3.40 14.19
CA PHE A 104 -18.14 3.85 14.26
C PHE A 104 -18.94 3.33 13.07
N SER A 105 -20.24 3.12 13.30
CA SER A 105 -21.19 2.66 12.30
C SER A 105 -22.49 3.45 12.42
N ALA A 106 -22.73 4.32 11.45
CA ALA A 106 -23.95 5.06 11.25
C ALA A 106 -24.40 4.80 9.82
N LYS A 107 -25.50 4.08 9.63
CA LYS A 107 -26.00 3.73 8.29
C LYS A 107 -27.23 4.60 7.96
N PRO A 108 -27.14 5.53 6.99
CA PRO A 108 -28.33 6.18 6.43
C PRO A 108 -29.24 5.16 5.76
N LYS A 109 -30.54 5.46 5.62
CA LYS A 109 -31.52 4.55 4.99
C LYS A 109 -31.07 4.08 3.60
N ASP A 110 -30.56 5.00 2.78
CA ASP A 110 -30.10 4.74 1.41
C ASP A 110 -28.59 4.47 1.31
N GLY A 111 -27.90 4.36 2.45
CA GLY A 111 -26.43 4.31 2.51
C GLY A 111 -25.77 5.65 2.21
N TYR A 112 -24.45 5.63 2.03
CA TYR A 112 -23.68 6.80 1.65
C TYR A 112 -23.52 6.87 0.14
N ARG A 113 -23.84 8.03 -0.44
CA ARG A 113 -23.75 8.28 -1.88
C ARG A 113 -22.30 8.26 -2.37
N ASP A 114 -21.44 8.92 -1.63
CA ASP A 114 -20.03 9.18 -1.96
C ASP A 114 -19.22 9.43 -0.68
N TYR A 115 -17.92 9.68 -0.82
CA TYR A 115 -17.06 9.95 0.34
C TYR A 115 -17.36 11.29 1.02
N HIS A 116 -17.81 12.29 0.25
CA HIS A 116 -18.22 13.58 0.82
C HIS A 116 -19.35 13.40 1.83
N HIS A 117 -20.44 12.78 1.40
CA HIS A 117 -21.61 12.51 2.23
C HIS A 117 -21.20 11.70 3.46
N LYS A 118 -20.38 10.65 3.30
CA LYS A 118 -19.92 9.82 4.43
C LYS A 118 -19.12 10.62 5.45
N MET A 119 -18.03 11.24 5.02
CA MET A 119 -17.08 11.87 5.93
C MET A 119 -17.69 13.13 6.57
N ALA A 120 -18.43 13.94 5.82
CA ALA A 120 -19.10 15.12 6.37
C ALA A 120 -20.17 14.73 7.41
N THR A 121 -20.93 13.65 7.18
CA THR A 121 -21.93 13.16 8.15
C THR A 121 -21.26 12.75 9.47
N TYR A 122 -20.18 11.97 9.41
CA TYR A 122 -19.44 11.57 10.61
C TYR A 122 -18.78 12.75 11.32
N ALA A 123 -18.12 13.65 10.56
CA ALA A 123 -17.52 14.84 11.13
C ALA A 123 -18.56 15.69 11.88
N GLU A 124 -19.77 15.81 11.34
CA GLU A 124 -20.86 16.56 11.97
C GLU A 124 -21.38 15.88 13.25
N MET A 125 -21.64 14.56 13.21
CA MET A 125 -22.07 13.81 14.40
C MET A 125 -21.05 13.89 15.54
N ILE A 126 -19.75 13.85 15.22
CA ILE A 126 -18.66 13.91 16.19
C ILE A 126 -18.43 15.34 16.71
N SER A 127 -18.54 16.35 15.83
CA SER A 127 -18.28 17.75 16.18
C SER A 127 -19.44 18.45 16.88
N GLY A 128 -20.68 17.97 16.69
CA GLY A 128 -21.89 18.58 17.28
C GLY A 128 -21.79 18.81 18.78
N PRO A 129 -21.45 17.78 19.59
CA PRO A 129 -21.23 17.95 21.02
C PRO A 129 -20.11 18.94 21.39
N ALA A 130 -19.04 19.00 20.60
CA ALA A 130 -17.95 19.92 20.84
C ALA A 130 -18.40 21.37 20.71
N ARG A 131 -19.27 21.67 19.72
CA ARG A 131 -19.85 23.02 19.54
C ARG A 131 -20.79 23.46 20.64
N ALA A 132 -21.39 22.51 21.37
CA ALA A 132 -22.18 22.85 22.55
C ALA A 132 -21.32 23.34 23.73
N ILE A 133 -20.03 22.98 23.77
CA ILE A 133 -19.06 23.42 24.78
C ILE A 133 -18.26 24.63 24.29
N ASP A 134 -17.77 24.57 23.05
CA ASP A 134 -17.01 25.62 22.39
C ASP A 134 -17.65 25.92 21.03
N PRO A 135 -18.45 27.00 20.89
CA PRO A 135 -19.12 27.35 19.64
C PRO A 135 -18.17 27.56 18.43
N SER A 136 -16.87 27.80 18.67
CA SER A 136 -15.87 27.95 17.62
C SER A 136 -15.30 26.61 17.12
N ALA A 137 -15.63 25.49 17.78
CA ALA A 137 -15.13 24.17 17.44
C ALA A 137 -15.61 23.73 16.04
N THR A 138 -14.69 23.74 15.08
CA THR A 138 -14.95 23.30 13.70
C THR A 138 -13.87 22.37 13.19
N ALA A 139 -14.29 21.42 12.34
CA ALA A 139 -13.42 20.56 11.53
C ALA A 139 -12.99 21.25 10.22
N LYS A 140 -13.59 22.41 9.90
CA LYS A 140 -13.39 23.16 8.65
C LYS A 140 -12.40 24.30 8.88
N SER A 141 -11.11 23.99 8.83
CA SER A 141 -10.03 24.97 9.04
C SER A 141 -9.55 25.64 7.76
N PHE A 142 -9.93 25.11 6.58
CA PHE A 142 -9.42 25.48 5.26
C PHE A 142 -7.90 25.31 5.10
N VAL A 143 -7.27 24.58 6.02
CA VAL A 143 -5.86 24.20 5.88
C VAL A 143 -5.76 23.16 4.77
N VAL A 144 -4.98 23.48 3.74
CA VAL A 144 -4.66 22.53 2.68
C VAL A 144 -3.57 21.61 3.19
N ILE A 145 -3.87 20.31 3.29
CA ILE A 145 -2.86 19.31 3.64
C ILE A 145 -2.09 18.87 2.39
N ASP A 146 -0.78 19.09 2.42
CA ASP A 146 0.18 18.48 1.50
C ASP A 146 0.44 17.04 1.94
N SER A 147 -0.39 16.09 1.49
CA SER A 147 -0.06 14.67 1.65
C SER A 147 0.64 14.19 0.37
N ASP A 148 1.94 14.49 0.26
CA ASP A 148 2.70 14.34 -0.97
C ASP A 148 3.37 12.97 -1.16
N ASP A 149 3.03 11.98 -0.34
CA ASP A 149 3.58 10.64 -0.48
C ASP A 149 2.89 9.89 -1.64
N ALA A 150 3.33 10.20 -2.87
CA ALA A 150 3.21 9.23 -3.94
C ALA A 150 3.95 7.96 -3.51
N ASP A 151 3.29 6.80 -3.59
CA ASP A 151 3.97 5.53 -3.40
C ASP A 151 5.15 5.46 -4.39
N PRO A 152 6.41 5.38 -3.91
CA PRO A 152 7.57 5.40 -4.80
C PRO A 152 7.66 4.12 -5.63
N VAL A 153 7.00 3.05 -5.19
CA VAL A 153 7.05 1.72 -5.81
C VAL A 153 5.97 1.58 -6.87
N PHE A 154 4.71 1.88 -6.57
CA PHE A 154 3.60 1.54 -7.47
C PHE A 154 3.15 2.69 -8.37
N HIS A 155 2.69 2.38 -9.59
CA HIS A 155 2.05 3.35 -10.48
C HIS A 155 0.64 3.72 -10.03
N TYR A 156 0.01 2.87 -9.23
CA TYR A 156 -1.30 3.06 -8.63
C TYR A 156 -1.32 2.46 -7.22
N MET A 157 -2.24 2.93 -6.37
CA MET A 157 -2.30 2.52 -4.97
C MET A 157 -2.66 1.04 -4.79
N ASP A 158 -2.00 0.38 -3.84
CA ASP A 158 -2.43 -0.92 -3.33
C ASP A 158 -3.66 -0.75 -2.43
N THR A 159 -4.84 -0.95 -3.00
CA THR A 159 -6.11 -0.99 -2.27
C THR A 159 -6.43 -2.38 -1.72
N ALA A 160 -5.71 -3.43 -2.14
CA ALA A 160 -5.95 -4.80 -1.71
C ALA A 160 -5.51 -5.02 -0.26
N SER A 161 -4.30 -4.55 0.10
CA SER A 161 -3.81 -4.64 1.48
C SER A 161 -4.73 -3.94 2.47
N THR A 162 -5.24 -2.77 2.12
CA THR A 162 -6.16 -2.02 2.98
C THR A 162 -7.51 -2.68 3.08
N ARG A 163 -8.08 -3.14 1.96
CA ARG A 163 -9.36 -3.85 1.96
C ARG A 163 -9.30 -5.12 2.81
N ALA A 164 -8.16 -5.81 2.82
CA ALA A 164 -7.92 -6.96 3.68
C ALA A 164 -7.51 -6.60 5.12
N GLY A 165 -7.25 -5.32 5.42
CA GLY A 165 -6.82 -4.87 6.74
C GLY A 165 -5.40 -5.28 7.14
N ILE A 166 -4.53 -5.56 6.15
CA ILE A 166 -3.16 -6.08 6.35
C ILE A 166 -2.06 -5.05 6.07
N GLY A 167 -2.38 -3.75 5.95
CA GLY A 167 -1.41 -2.70 5.62
C GLY A 167 -0.15 -2.71 6.50
N ALA A 168 -0.30 -2.87 7.82
CA ALA A 168 0.83 -2.96 8.74
C ALA A 168 1.71 -4.21 8.56
N ILE A 169 1.16 -5.30 8.00
CA ILE A 169 1.94 -6.49 7.61
C ILE A 169 2.66 -6.21 6.30
N THR A 170 1.97 -5.62 5.32
CA THR A 170 2.54 -5.22 4.03
C THR A 170 3.72 -4.27 4.19
N ASP A 171 3.65 -3.32 5.12
CA ASP A 171 4.76 -2.39 5.40
C ASP A 171 6.06 -3.08 5.83
N LYS A 172 5.98 -4.26 6.45
CA LYS A 172 7.17 -5.04 6.82
C LYS A 172 7.94 -5.57 5.62
N LEU A 173 7.30 -5.61 4.44
CA LEU A 173 7.90 -6.03 3.18
C LEU A 173 8.57 -4.87 2.44
N ARG A 174 8.60 -3.66 3.02
CA ARG A 174 9.31 -2.50 2.45
C ARG A 174 10.82 -2.62 2.65
N VAL A 175 11.39 -3.61 1.98
CA VAL A 175 12.82 -3.90 1.95
C VAL A 175 13.47 -3.05 0.84
N PRO A 176 14.66 -2.45 1.07
CA PRO A 176 15.30 -1.62 0.06
C PRO A 176 15.64 -2.40 -1.22
N ARG A 177 16.39 -3.50 -1.12
CA ARG A 177 16.90 -4.23 -2.29
C ARG A 177 16.75 -5.74 -2.13
N VAL A 178 16.02 -6.35 -3.06
CA VAL A 178 15.88 -7.80 -3.15
C VAL A 178 16.39 -8.29 -4.50
N ALA A 179 17.27 -9.28 -4.52
CA ALA A 179 17.72 -9.91 -5.75
C ALA A 179 17.00 -11.23 -6.00
N ILE A 180 16.74 -11.51 -7.28
CA ILE A 180 16.30 -12.82 -7.78
C ILE A 180 17.34 -13.28 -8.79
N VAL A 181 18.01 -14.40 -8.47
CA VAL A 181 19.02 -15.03 -9.32
C VAL A 181 18.40 -16.21 -10.03
N GLY A 182 18.26 -16.11 -11.35
CA GLY A 182 17.52 -17.05 -12.19
C GLY A 182 16.05 -16.69 -12.31
N LEU A 183 15.59 -16.46 -13.55
CA LEU A 183 14.21 -16.14 -13.93
C LEU A 183 13.57 -17.25 -14.75
N GLY A 184 13.91 -18.50 -14.40
CA GLY A 184 13.24 -19.70 -14.89
C GLY A 184 11.83 -19.84 -14.33
N GLY A 185 11.39 -21.08 -14.08
CA GLY A 185 10.06 -21.32 -13.53
C GLY A 185 9.88 -20.66 -12.16
N THR A 186 10.68 -21.10 -11.18
CA THR A 186 10.62 -20.61 -9.79
C THR A 186 10.82 -19.10 -9.68
N GLY A 187 11.93 -18.58 -10.21
CA GLY A 187 12.26 -17.16 -10.06
C GLY A 187 11.25 -16.22 -10.71
N SER A 188 10.61 -16.63 -11.80
CA SER A 188 9.54 -15.83 -12.41
C SER A 188 8.28 -15.74 -11.54
N TYR A 189 7.92 -16.81 -10.81
CA TYR A 189 6.83 -16.74 -9.83
C TYR A 189 7.22 -16.00 -8.56
N VAL A 190 8.47 -16.11 -8.10
CA VAL A 190 8.99 -15.27 -7.01
C VAL A 190 8.86 -13.80 -7.39
N LEU A 191 9.25 -13.44 -8.62
CA LEU A 191 9.04 -12.10 -9.15
C LEU A 191 7.55 -11.72 -9.19
N ASP A 192 6.66 -12.62 -9.63
CA ASP A 192 5.22 -12.34 -9.66
C ASP A 192 4.69 -11.93 -8.28
N PHE A 193 5.12 -12.62 -7.22
CA PHE A 193 4.73 -12.27 -5.86
C PHE A 193 5.40 -10.97 -5.39
N LEU A 194 6.72 -10.83 -5.54
CA LEU A 194 7.46 -9.65 -5.10
C LEU A 194 7.07 -8.36 -5.84
N ALA A 195 6.69 -8.46 -7.11
CA ALA A 195 6.26 -7.31 -7.89
C ALA A 195 4.99 -6.64 -7.33
N LYS A 196 4.26 -7.33 -6.45
CA LYS A 196 3.04 -6.83 -5.78
C LYS A 196 3.28 -6.39 -4.33
N THR A 197 4.54 -6.35 -3.87
CA THR A 197 4.94 -5.91 -2.52
C THR A 197 5.69 -4.58 -2.56
N PRO A 198 5.76 -3.83 -1.44
CA PRO A 198 6.43 -2.52 -1.38
C PRO A 198 7.97 -2.59 -1.32
N VAL A 199 8.58 -3.70 -1.75
CA VAL A 199 10.05 -3.77 -1.94
C VAL A 199 10.47 -2.65 -2.90
N LEU A 200 11.47 -1.85 -2.54
CA LEU A 200 11.82 -0.65 -3.30
C LEU A 200 12.47 -1.00 -4.64
N GLU A 201 13.51 -1.84 -4.60
CA GLU A 201 14.24 -2.32 -5.78
C GLU A 201 14.22 -3.85 -5.85
N ILE A 202 13.79 -4.39 -6.99
CA ILE A 202 13.86 -5.81 -7.31
C ILE A 202 14.90 -5.99 -8.43
N HIS A 203 16.03 -6.61 -8.09
CA HIS A 203 17.13 -6.86 -9.00
C HIS A 203 16.98 -8.24 -9.64
N LEU A 204 16.94 -8.29 -10.97
CA LEU A 204 16.74 -9.52 -11.72
C LEU A 204 18.04 -9.94 -12.40
N PHE A 205 18.57 -11.12 -12.07
CA PHE A 205 19.80 -11.67 -12.67
C PHE A 205 19.46 -12.93 -13.48
N ASP A 206 19.56 -12.85 -14.81
CA ASP A 206 19.45 -14.02 -15.70
C ASP A 206 20.06 -13.68 -17.08
N GLY A 207 20.97 -14.53 -17.57
CA GLY A 207 21.63 -14.36 -18.87
C GLY A 207 20.87 -14.96 -20.06
N ASP A 208 19.82 -15.75 -19.82
CA ASP A 208 19.08 -16.44 -20.86
C ASP A 208 18.14 -15.53 -21.65
N ASP A 209 17.85 -15.94 -22.88
CA ASP A 209 16.75 -15.39 -23.67
C ASP A 209 15.41 -16.03 -23.28
N PHE A 210 14.33 -15.29 -23.52
CA PHE A 210 12.97 -15.78 -23.29
C PHE A 210 12.46 -16.53 -24.54
N PHE A 211 12.14 -17.81 -24.36
CA PHE A 211 11.63 -18.71 -25.40
C PHE A 211 10.22 -19.22 -25.08
N GLN A 212 9.56 -19.77 -26.10
CA GLN A 212 8.21 -20.33 -26.01
C GLN A 212 8.03 -21.31 -24.84
N HIS A 213 9.01 -22.16 -24.56
CA HIS A 213 8.91 -23.13 -23.47
C HIS A 213 8.91 -22.48 -22.08
N ASN A 214 9.44 -21.26 -21.94
CA ASN A 214 9.40 -20.51 -20.68
C ASN A 214 7.97 -20.03 -20.37
N ALA A 215 7.19 -19.68 -21.40
CA ALA A 215 5.81 -19.21 -21.25
C ALA A 215 4.88 -20.24 -20.60
N PHE A 216 5.20 -21.54 -20.68
CA PHE A 216 4.40 -22.61 -20.07
C PHE A 216 4.73 -22.89 -18.60
N ARG A 217 5.74 -22.22 -18.04
CA ARG A 217 6.18 -22.41 -16.66
C ARG A 217 6.45 -21.11 -15.90
N GLY A 218 5.98 -19.99 -16.41
CA GLY A 218 6.07 -18.68 -15.78
C GLY A 218 4.71 -17.99 -15.72
N PRO A 219 4.58 -16.89 -14.97
CA PRO A 219 3.33 -16.17 -14.79
C PRO A 219 2.84 -15.47 -16.07
N GLY A 220 1.53 -15.33 -16.16
CA GLY A 220 0.85 -14.63 -17.26
C GLY A 220 0.80 -15.44 -18.56
N ALA A 221 0.43 -14.78 -19.65
CA ALA A 221 0.32 -15.38 -20.98
C ALA A 221 1.12 -14.55 -21.98
N ALA A 222 2.29 -15.07 -22.38
CA ALA A 222 3.11 -14.43 -23.43
C ALA A 222 2.36 -14.47 -24.77
N SER A 223 2.32 -13.34 -25.47
CA SER A 223 1.75 -13.28 -26.81
C SER A 223 2.71 -13.90 -27.84
N LEU A 224 2.19 -14.32 -29.00
CA LEU A 224 3.04 -14.82 -30.09
C LEU A 224 4.04 -13.76 -30.56
N GLU A 225 3.65 -12.48 -30.55
CA GLU A 225 4.53 -11.36 -30.89
C GLU A 225 5.68 -11.21 -29.89
N GLU A 226 5.39 -11.34 -28.58
CA GLU A 226 6.42 -11.32 -27.55
C GLU A 226 7.39 -12.50 -27.69
N ILE A 227 6.88 -13.70 -27.99
CA ILE A 227 7.71 -14.90 -28.19
C ILE A 227 8.57 -14.79 -29.45
N SER A 228 8.05 -14.16 -30.51
CA SER A 228 8.76 -14.03 -31.80
C SER A 228 9.81 -12.92 -31.79
N SER A 229 9.82 -12.07 -30.77
CA SER A 229 10.77 -10.97 -30.57
C SER A 229 11.87 -11.43 -29.60
N PRO A 230 13.12 -11.67 -30.07
CA PRO A 230 14.21 -12.09 -29.19
C PRO A 230 14.44 -11.05 -28.08
N ARG A 231 14.38 -11.49 -26.83
CA ARG A 231 14.61 -10.65 -25.63
C ARG A 231 15.24 -11.48 -24.52
N LYS A 232 16.03 -10.83 -23.68
CA LYS A 232 16.48 -11.43 -22.42
C LYS A 232 15.31 -11.66 -21.48
N LYS A 233 15.38 -12.70 -20.64
CA LYS A 233 14.33 -12.94 -19.63
C LYS A 233 14.17 -11.76 -18.69
N VAL A 234 15.27 -11.13 -18.26
CA VAL A 234 15.24 -9.94 -17.38
C VAL A 234 14.44 -8.79 -18.01
N GLU A 235 14.60 -8.56 -19.32
CA GLU A 235 13.90 -7.52 -20.06
C GLU A 235 12.41 -7.85 -20.23
N TYR A 236 12.10 -9.08 -20.63
CA TYR A 236 10.72 -9.54 -20.79
C TYR A 236 9.94 -9.39 -19.49
N TRP A 237 10.49 -9.87 -18.38
CA TRP A 237 9.82 -9.82 -17.08
C TRP A 237 9.73 -8.41 -16.51
N ALA A 238 10.77 -7.58 -16.64
CA ALA A 238 10.69 -6.19 -16.22
C ALA A 238 9.58 -5.45 -16.95
N ARG A 239 9.48 -5.61 -18.28
CA ARG A 239 8.40 -5.00 -19.08
C ARG A 239 7.01 -5.52 -18.69
N ARG A 240 6.89 -6.78 -18.28
CA ARG A 240 5.61 -7.37 -17.85
C ARG A 240 5.07 -6.69 -16.59
N TYR A 241 5.94 -6.27 -15.67
CA TYR A 241 5.54 -5.66 -14.39
C TYR A 241 5.71 -4.13 -14.33
N ASP A 242 6.38 -3.52 -15.30
CA ASP A 242 6.52 -2.06 -15.45
C ASP A 242 5.18 -1.30 -15.39
N PRO A 243 4.07 -1.76 -16.00
CA PRO A 243 2.78 -1.07 -15.87
C PRO A 243 2.24 -0.99 -14.43
N MET A 244 2.73 -1.84 -13.52
CA MET A 244 2.30 -1.92 -12.12
C MET A 244 3.24 -1.17 -11.18
N ARG A 245 4.55 -1.32 -11.35
CA ARG A 245 5.55 -0.79 -10.43
C ARG A 245 6.83 -0.29 -11.10
N ARG A 246 7.55 0.54 -10.35
CA ARG A 246 8.91 1.02 -10.60
C ARG A 246 9.94 0.15 -9.87
N GLY A 247 11.22 0.42 -10.12
CA GLY A 247 12.32 -0.18 -9.35
C GLY A 247 12.58 -1.64 -9.70
N ILE A 248 12.27 -2.09 -10.92
CA ILE A 248 12.78 -3.38 -11.41
C ILE A 248 14.09 -3.12 -12.15
N VAL A 249 15.18 -3.66 -11.64
CA VAL A 249 16.54 -3.47 -12.16
C VAL A 249 17.00 -4.73 -12.87
N GLN A 250 17.44 -4.60 -14.13
CA GLN A 250 17.75 -5.73 -15.01
C GLN A 250 19.26 -5.98 -15.06
N HIS A 251 19.68 -7.22 -14.86
CA HIS A 251 21.07 -7.66 -14.97
C HIS A 251 21.13 -8.87 -15.92
N PRO A 252 21.35 -8.66 -17.24
CA PRO A 252 21.32 -9.72 -18.24
C PRO A 252 22.60 -10.57 -18.24
N VAL A 253 22.99 -11.09 -17.08
CA VAL A 253 24.22 -11.84 -16.83
C VAL A 253 23.93 -13.12 -16.05
N PHE A 254 24.77 -14.13 -16.24
CA PHE A 254 24.85 -15.26 -15.31
C PHE A 254 25.74 -14.86 -14.15
N LEU A 255 25.30 -15.14 -12.92
CA LEU A 255 26.16 -14.95 -11.77
C LEU A 255 27.20 -16.07 -11.67
N ASP A 256 28.44 -15.67 -11.43
CA ASP A 256 29.60 -16.52 -11.22
C ASP A 256 30.51 -15.90 -10.15
N GLU A 257 31.67 -16.51 -9.93
CA GLU A 257 32.65 -16.02 -8.95
C GLU A 257 33.20 -14.62 -9.30
N GLU A 258 33.29 -14.27 -10.59
CA GLU A 258 33.88 -13.01 -11.05
C GLU A 258 32.93 -11.82 -10.79
N ASN A 259 31.63 -12.06 -10.79
CA ASN A 259 30.61 -11.01 -10.68
C ASN A 259 29.65 -11.15 -9.49
N ALA A 260 29.84 -12.13 -8.60
CA ALA A 260 29.04 -12.30 -7.38
C ALA A 260 28.97 -11.05 -6.49
N ALA A 261 29.98 -10.17 -6.59
CA ALA A 261 30.01 -8.88 -5.89
C ALA A 261 28.83 -7.95 -6.24
N LEU A 262 28.12 -8.19 -7.35
CA LEU A 262 26.88 -7.47 -7.70
C LEU A 262 25.76 -7.69 -6.66
N LEU A 263 25.88 -8.70 -5.80
CA LEU A 263 24.94 -8.96 -4.72
C LEU A 263 25.30 -8.27 -3.39
N ASP A 264 26.48 -7.66 -3.28
CA ASP A 264 27.01 -7.14 -2.01
C ASP A 264 26.10 -6.08 -1.34
N ASP A 265 25.30 -5.37 -2.13
CA ASP A 265 24.40 -4.31 -1.67
C ASP A 265 22.93 -4.75 -1.53
N MET A 266 22.65 -6.06 -1.59
CA MET A 266 21.29 -6.60 -1.47
C MET A 266 20.94 -6.87 -0.01
N ASP A 267 19.71 -6.58 0.39
CA ASP A 267 19.20 -6.91 1.73
C ASP A 267 18.69 -8.35 1.82
N PHE A 268 18.27 -8.91 0.69
CA PHE A 268 17.79 -10.29 0.60
C PHE A 268 17.98 -10.87 -0.79
N VAL A 269 18.28 -12.17 -0.89
CA VAL A 269 18.46 -12.86 -2.18
C VAL A 269 17.62 -14.13 -2.30
N PHE A 270 16.92 -14.28 -3.42
CA PHE A 270 16.33 -15.54 -3.85
C PHE A 270 17.24 -16.19 -4.90
N LEU A 271 17.85 -17.33 -4.56
CA LEU A 271 18.63 -18.14 -5.50
C LEU A 271 17.69 -19.16 -6.15
N CYS A 272 17.37 -18.97 -7.42
CA CYS A 272 16.40 -19.73 -8.21
C CYS A 272 17.05 -20.36 -9.46
N VAL A 273 18.28 -20.86 -9.30
CA VAL A 273 19.06 -21.50 -10.36
C VAL A 273 19.13 -23.03 -10.16
N ASP A 274 19.23 -23.78 -11.25
CA ASP A 274 19.21 -25.26 -11.21
C ASP A 274 20.61 -25.88 -11.04
N SER A 275 21.68 -25.23 -11.55
CA SER A 275 23.02 -25.82 -11.57
C SER A 275 23.81 -25.61 -10.27
N GLY A 276 24.07 -26.69 -9.52
CA GLY A 276 24.81 -26.62 -8.25
C GLY A 276 26.25 -26.08 -8.35
N ALA A 277 26.94 -26.28 -9.47
CA ALA A 277 28.33 -25.81 -9.64
C ALA A 277 28.44 -24.27 -9.70
N SER A 278 27.45 -23.58 -10.27
CA SER A 278 27.41 -22.11 -10.31
C SER A 278 26.85 -21.48 -9.03
N LYS A 279 26.16 -22.26 -8.19
CA LYS A 279 25.62 -21.75 -6.91
C LYS A 279 26.69 -21.50 -5.86
N ARG A 280 27.68 -22.39 -5.79
CA ARG A 280 28.61 -22.43 -4.65
C ARG A 280 29.34 -21.10 -4.42
N PRO A 281 29.98 -20.46 -5.42
CA PRO A 281 30.66 -19.18 -5.21
C PRO A 281 29.69 -18.07 -4.76
N VAL A 282 28.46 -18.09 -5.27
CA VAL A 282 27.42 -17.12 -4.91
C VAL A 282 26.98 -17.31 -3.46
N VAL A 283 26.75 -18.55 -3.02
CA VAL A 283 26.37 -18.87 -1.64
C VAL A 283 27.48 -18.49 -0.67
N GLU A 284 28.74 -18.87 -0.96
CA GLU A 284 29.89 -18.53 -0.12
C GLU A 284 30.05 -17.00 0.03
N ARG A 285 29.81 -16.24 -1.05
CA ARG A 285 29.81 -14.77 -1.02
C ARG A 285 28.69 -14.19 -0.13
N LEU A 286 27.47 -14.71 -0.25
CA LEU A 286 26.33 -14.25 0.55
C LEU A 286 26.54 -14.54 2.04
N GLU A 287 27.10 -15.70 2.37
CA GLU A 287 27.47 -16.07 3.74
C GLU A 287 28.59 -15.15 4.28
N GLU A 288 29.63 -14.89 3.49
CA GLU A 288 30.73 -13.96 3.86
C GLU A 288 30.19 -12.56 4.19
N LYS A 289 29.21 -12.08 3.42
CA LYS A 289 28.61 -10.75 3.58
C LYS A 289 27.48 -10.71 4.62
N GLY A 290 27.06 -11.86 5.16
CA GLY A 290 25.94 -11.94 6.10
C GLY A 290 24.59 -11.56 5.47
N ILE A 291 24.44 -11.74 4.16
CA ILE A 291 23.21 -11.41 3.43
C ILE A 291 22.23 -12.58 3.56
N ALA A 292 21.00 -12.30 3.98
CA ALA A 292 19.97 -13.33 4.10
C ALA A 292 19.52 -13.82 2.72
N PHE A 293 19.38 -15.13 2.55
CA PHE A 293 18.95 -15.71 1.27
C PHE A 293 18.09 -16.95 1.45
N VAL A 294 17.33 -17.27 0.40
CA VAL A 294 16.62 -18.54 0.23
C VAL A 294 17.12 -19.18 -1.07
N ASP A 295 17.64 -20.40 -0.96
CA ASP A 295 17.96 -21.24 -2.12
C ASP A 295 16.77 -22.14 -2.44
N VAL A 296 16.33 -22.06 -3.70
CA VAL A 296 15.26 -22.88 -4.26
C VAL A 296 15.79 -23.56 -5.51
N GLY A 297 15.95 -24.87 -5.43
CA GLY A 297 16.26 -25.72 -6.57
C GLY A 297 15.34 -26.93 -6.59
N MET A 298 14.99 -27.39 -7.79
CA MET A 298 14.49 -28.75 -7.94
C MET A 298 15.71 -29.63 -8.23
N GLY A 299 15.99 -30.62 -7.37
CA GLY A 299 17.01 -31.63 -7.63
C GLY A 299 16.53 -32.59 -8.71
N VAL A 300 16.52 -32.15 -9.97
CA VAL A 300 16.21 -32.97 -11.14
C VAL A 300 17.50 -33.48 -11.78
#